data_AF-A0A6G7T8I0-F1
#
_entry.id   AF-A0A6G7T8I0-F1
#
_cell.length_a   1.000
_cell.length_b   1.000
_cell.length_c   1.000
_cell.angle_alpha   90.00
_cell.angle_beta   90.00
_cell.angle_gamma   90.00
#
_symmetry.space_group_name_H-M   'P 1'
#
loop_
_entity.id
_entity.type
_entity.pdbx_description
1 polymer ?
#
loop_
_entity_poly.entity_id
_entity_poly.type
_entity_poly.pdbx_seq_one_letter_code
_entity_poly.pdbx_strand_id
1 'polypeptide(L)'
;MTEGLGDPVPGGGWRGWSALLAEALGERPGSVPLVNLARSGAQAADVAERQLPAARALGPRFASLLVGANDTLRAAFAIERIAAALDRAHGVLSADGAVVLTACLPDPGRMLGLPAPLARPLGRRMRAVNTVVHAVSARYGGVHLHLADHPWVADRASWSVDRLHPSEHGHRLLARGFHTALAATGLPVGPPPALTLDGPPPTRAGSALWMATRGTRWVADRCTDLLPGLIGLALQECRHGLAGSGRLLDAAADRATRSALAALGRTDGAGDGKDPSMSKGAATMVG
;
A
#
# COMPACT_ATOMS: atom_id res chain seq x y z
N MET A 1 -1.62 -4.53 -3.76
CA MET A 1 -1.61 -5.56 -2.68
C MET A 1 -3.03 -5.95 -2.25
N THR A 2 -3.91 -5.00 -1.93
CA THR A 2 -5.30 -5.27 -1.46
C THR A 2 -6.22 -5.94 -2.48
N GLU A 3 -5.96 -5.80 -3.78
CA GLU A 3 -6.67 -6.55 -4.84
C GLU A 3 -6.47 -8.07 -4.75
N GLY A 4 -5.43 -8.54 -4.04
CA GLY A 4 -5.16 -9.97 -3.84
C GLY A 4 -4.34 -10.63 -4.95
N LEU A 5 -3.89 -9.88 -5.96
CA LEU A 5 -3.00 -10.37 -7.02
C LEU A 5 -1.86 -11.22 -6.44
N GLY A 6 -1.67 -12.43 -6.99
CA GLY A 6 -0.66 -13.40 -6.57
C GLY A 6 -1.16 -14.53 -5.65
N ASP A 7 -2.45 -14.53 -5.27
CA ASP A 7 -3.13 -15.60 -4.53
C ASP A 7 -4.41 -16.07 -5.28
N PRO A 8 -4.25 -16.90 -6.33
CA PRO A 8 -5.35 -17.31 -7.20
C PRO A 8 -6.24 -18.36 -6.53
N VAL A 9 -7.56 -18.27 -6.76
CA VAL A 9 -8.53 -19.25 -6.23
C VAL A 9 -9.17 -20.11 -7.33
N PRO A 10 -9.62 -21.33 -7.00
CA PRO A 10 -10.43 -22.15 -7.91
C PRO A 10 -11.67 -21.37 -8.40
N GLY A 11 -11.96 -21.44 -9.70
CA GLY A 11 -13.04 -20.66 -10.32
C GLY A 11 -12.60 -19.28 -10.84
N GLY A 12 -11.35 -18.87 -10.60
CA GLY A 12 -10.78 -17.61 -11.08
C GLY A 12 -10.88 -16.48 -10.07
N GLY A 13 -10.13 -15.40 -10.32
CA GLY A 13 -10.02 -14.27 -9.39
C GLY A 13 -8.89 -14.45 -8.36
N TRP A 14 -8.92 -13.61 -7.33
CA TRP A 14 -7.84 -13.47 -6.34
C TRP A 14 -8.43 -13.35 -4.94
N ARG A 15 -7.87 -14.10 -3.97
CA ARG A 15 -8.30 -14.03 -2.56
C ARG A 15 -7.60 -12.89 -1.83
N GLY A 16 -6.28 -13.00 -1.64
CA GLY A 16 -5.48 -11.95 -1.04
C GLY A 16 -5.61 -11.82 0.48
N TRP A 17 -4.75 -10.98 1.05
CA TRP A 17 -4.62 -10.82 2.51
C TRP A 17 -5.89 -10.25 3.16
N SER A 18 -6.65 -9.42 2.46
CA SER A 18 -7.86 -8.77 2.99
C SER A 18 -8.99 -9.77 3.20
N ALA A 19 -9.14 -10.75 2.30
CA ALA A 19 -10.09 -11.85 2.46
C ALA A 19 -9.67 -12.78 3.62
N LEU A 20 -8.39 -13.17 3.65
CA LEU A 20 -7.83 -13.98 4.74
C LEU A 20 -7.96 -13.30 6.11
N LEU A 21 -7.77 -11.99 6.17
CA LEU A 21 -7.96 -11.23 7.39
C LEU A 21 -9.44 -11.16 7.76
N ALA A 22 -10.33 -10.83 6.82
CA ALA A 22 -11.77 -10.72 7.07
C ALA A 22 -12.37 -12.01 7.66
N GLU A 23 -11.91 -13.18 7.20
CA GLU A 23 -12.29 -14.48 7.79
C GLU A 23 -11.90 -14.61 9.27
N ALA A 24 -10.82 -13.97 9.69
CA ALA A 24 -10.32 -13.97 11.06
C ALA A 24 -10.83 -12.78 11.92
N LEU A 25 -11.62 -11.88 11.34
CA LEU A 25 -12.22 -10.77 12.08
C LEU A 25 -13.59 -11.14 12.67
N GLY A 26 -13.88 -10.59 13.85
CA GLY A 26 -15.14 -10.82 14.57
C GLY A 26 -15.11 -12.04 15.49
N GLU A 27 -16.21 -12.23 16.23
CA GLU A 27 -16.34 -13.32 17.22
C GLU A 27 -16.45 -14.71 16.57
N ARG A 28 -16.97 -14.76 15.33
CA ARG A 28 -17.08 -15.99 14.55
C ARG A 28 -16.35 -15.82 13.22
N PRO A 29 -15.61 -16.84 12.76
CA PRO A 29 -14.98 -16.80 11.45
C PRO A 29 -15.98 -16.48 10.34
N GLY A 30 -15.60 -15.59 9.42
CA GLY A 30 -16.43 -15.17 8.28
C GLY A 30 -17.63 -14.27 8.63
N SER A 31 -17.74 -13.79 9.87
CA SER A 31 -18.82 -12.89 10.28
C SER A 31 -18.70 -11.46 9.75
N VAL A 32 -17.51 -11.10 9.23
CA VAL A 32 -17.21 -9.77 8.71
C VAL A 32 -17.26 -9.82 7.18
N PRO A 33 -18.27 -9.19 6.53
CA PRO A 33 -18.31 -9.13 5.07
C PRO A 33 -17.16 -8.27 4.54
N LEU A 34 -16.58 -8.69 3.42
CA LEU A 34 -15.53 -7.96 2.72
C LEU A 34 -16.11 -7.33 1.45
N VAL A 35 -15.91 -6.02 1.29
CA VAL A 35 -16.05 -5.33 0.01
C VAL A 35 -14.67 -4.83 -0.42
N ASN A 36 -14.21 -5.25 -1.60
CA ASN A 36 -12.92 -4.85 -2.15
C ASN A 36 -13.12 -3.72 -3.18
N LEU A 37 -12.72 -2.51 -2.79
CA LEU A 37 -12.74 -1.35 -3.69
C LEU A 37 -11.40 -1.12 -4.37
N ALA A 38 -10.41 -1.96 -4.07
CA ALA A 38 -9.05 -1.77 -4.52
C ALA A 38 -8.90 -2.01 -6.02
N ARG A 39 -8.00 -1.24 -6.66
CA ARG A 39 -7.75 -1.37 -8.10
C ARG A 39 -6.26 -1.44 -8.41
N SER A 40 -5.90 -2.37 -9.29
CA SER A 40 -4.53 -2.46 -9.81
C SER A 40 -4.07 -1.13 -10.38
N GLY A 41 -2.88 -0.69 -9.96
CA GLY A 41 -2.28 0.56 -10.45
C GLY A 41 -2.84 1.85 -9.85
N ALA A 42 -3.79 1.79 -8.90
CA ALA A 42 -4.37 2.96 -8.25
C ALA A 42 -3.29 3.81 -7.54
N GLN A 43 -3.44 5.12 -7.67
CA GLN A 43 -2.65 6.15 -7.00
C GLN A 43 -3.39 6.69 -5.77
N ALA A 44 -2.68 7.38 -4.88
CA ALA A 44 -3.29 7.99 -3.70
C ALA A 44 -4.47 8.94 -4.05
N ALA A 45 -4.35 9.66 -5.16
CA ALA A 45 -5.42 10.52 -5.67
C ALA A 45 -6.67 9.72 -6.10
N ASP A 46 -6.51 8.57 -6.78
CA ASP A 46 -7.63 7.70 -7.16
C ASP A 46 -8.39 7.21 -5.92
N VAL A 47 -7.65 6.87 -4.87
CA VAL A 47 -8.23 6.46 -3.59
C VAL A 47 -9.03 7.61 -2.98
N ALA A 48 -8.44 8.80 -2.85
CA ALA A 48 -9.13 9.94 -2.25
C ALA A 48 -10.36 10.40 -3.06
N GLU A 49 -10.27 10.40 -4.40
CA GLU A 49 -11.31 10.98 -5.26
C GLU A 49 -12.42 9.99 -5.62
N ARG A 50 -12.09 8.70 -5.75
CA ARG A 50 -13.04 7.69 -6.27
C ARG A 50 -13.38 6.61 -5.25
N GLN A 51 -12.37 6.01 -4.63
CA GLN A 51 -12.62 4.86 -3.74
C GLN A 51 -13.14 5.30 -2.36
N LEU A 52 -12.65 6.42 -1.83
CA LEU A 52 -13.05 6.94 -0.52
C LEU A 52 -14.56 7.25 -0.48
N PRO A 53 -15.17 8.02 -1.41
CA PRO A 53 -16.63 8.22 -1.39
C PRO A 53 -17.44 6.92 -1.40
N ALA A 54 -17.00 5.93 -2.20
CA ALA A 54 -17.64 4.62 -2.26
C ALA A 54 -17.49 3.84 -0.94
N ALA A 55 -16.33 3.93 -0.29
CA ALA A 55 -16.10 3.31 1.01
C ALA A 55 -16.98 3.92 2.10
N ARG A 56 -17.09 5.25 2.14
CA ARG A 56 -17.94 5.95 3.11
C ARG A 56 -19.40 5.55 2.99
N ALA A 57 -19.91 5.36 1.77
CA ALA A 57 -21.27 4.92 1.53
C ALA A 57 -21.59 3.54 2.15
N LEU A 58 -20.57 2.73 2.42
CA LEU A 58 -20.70 1.40 3.03
C LEU A 58 -20.57 1.43 4.57
N GLY A 59 -20.16 2.55 5.16
CA GLY A 59 -20.01 2.72 6.61
C GLY A 59 -19.11 1.68 7.30
N PRO A 60 -17.83 1.53 6.90
CA PRO A 60 -16.99 0.47 7.43
C PRO A 60 -16.54 0.66 8.87
N ARG A 61 -16.55 -0.42 9.62
CA ARG A 61 -15.81 -0.59 10.88
C ARG A 61 -14.30 -0.75 10.68
N PHE A 62 -13.89 -1.39 9.58
CA PHE A 62 -12.48 -1.58 9.25
C PHE A 62 -12.24 -1.15 7.81
N ALA A 63 -11.16 -0.41 7.57
CA ALA A 63 -10.74 -0.02 6.23
C ALA A 63 -9.25 -0.15 6.03
N SER A 64 -8.80 -0.87 5.00
CA SER A 64 -7.41 -0.78 4.57
C SER A 64 -7.16 0.51 3.81
N LEU A 65 -5.95 1.02 3.92
CA LEU A 65 -5.40 2.09 3.11
C LEU A 65 -3.93 1.76 2.80
N LEU A 66 -3.70 0.90 1.80
CA LEU A 66 -2.37 0.48 1.35
C LEU A 66 -2.13 0.98 -0.08
N VAL A 67 -1.78 2.26 -0.20
CA VAL A 67 -1.55 2.95 -1.49
C VAL A 67 -0.27 3.79 -1.43
N GLY A 68 0.27 4.19 -2.58
CA GLY A 68 1.44 5.06 -2.69
C GLY A 68 2.62 4.43 -3.43
N ALA A 69 2.73 3.10 -3.46
CA ALA A 69 3.79 2.43 -4.24
C ALA A 69 3.66 2.73 -5.75
N ASN A 70 2.44 2.73 -6.29
CA ASN A 70 2.20 3.07 -7.70
C ASN A 70 2.58 4.51 -8.02
N ASP A 71 2.37 5.45 -7.10
CA ASP A 71 2.75 6.85 -7.29
C ASP A 71 4.26 7.01 -7.52
N THR A 72 5.08 6.22 -6.80
CA THR A 72 6.54 6.24 -6.99
C THR A 72 6.95 5.85 -8.42
N LEU A 73 6.11 5.05 -9.08
CA LEU A 73 6.25 4.52 -10.43
C LEU A 73 5.52 5.39 -11.48
N ARG A 74 5.39 6.70 -11.24
CA ARG A 74 4.88 7.69 -12.20
C ARG A 74 5.88 8.81 -12.44
N ALA A 75 5.92 9.34 -13.67
CA ALA A 75 6.70 10.56 -13.92
C ALA A 75 6.18 11.75 -13.08
N ALA A 76 4.87 11.87 -12.93
CA ALA A 76 4.17 12.94 -12.21
C ALA A 76 4.17 12.81 -10.66
N PHE A 77 5.15 12.09 -10.08
CA PHE A 77 5.27 11.94 -8.63
C PHE A 77 5.38 13.31 -7.94
N ALA A 78 4.48 13.58 -6.99
CA ALA A 78 4.46 14.79 -6.18
C ALA A 78 4.06 14.43 -4.75
N ILE A 79 5.02 14.50 -3.82
CA ILE A 79 4.82 14.02 -2.45
C ILE A 79 3.76 14.86 -1.71
N GLU A 80 3.63 16.13 -2.03
CA GLU A 80 2.63 17.05 -1.49
C GLU A 80 1.21 16.56 -1.80
N ARG A 81 0.95 16.16 -3.05
CA ARG A 81 -0.36 15.64 -3.48
C ARG A 81 -0.66 14.28 -2.84
N ILE A 82 0.35 13.42 -2.75
CA ILE A 82 0.23 12.10 -2.11
C ILE A 82 -0.08 12.27 -0.63
N ALA A 83 0.61 13.19 0.06
CA ALA A 83 0.38 13.49 1.46
C ALA A 83 -1.03 14.00 1.72
N ALA A 84 -1.51 14.98 0.94
CA ALA A 84 -2.87 15.48 1.06
C ALA A 84 -3.93 14.40 0.80
N ALA A 85 -3.71 13.52 -0.18
CA ALA A 85 -4.64 12.44 -0.48
C ALA A 85 -4.70 11.37 0.62
N LEU A 86 -3.53 10.96 1.16
CA LEU A 86 -3.44 10.01 2.25
C LEU A 86 -4.04 10.56 3.55
N ASP A 87 -3.71 11.81 3.90
CA ASP A 87 -4.26 12.50 5.07
C ASP A 87 -5.78 12.62 4.98
N ARG A 88 -6.32 13.05 3.83
CA ARG A 88 -7.77 13.10 3.58
C ARG A 88 -8.43 11.72 3.68
N ALA A 89 -7.87 10.70 3.03
CA ALA A 89 -8.47 9.38 3.03
C ALA A 89 -8.48 8.76 4.44
N HIS A 90 -7.35 8.83 5.15
CA HIS A 90 -7.24 8.29 6.50
C HIS A 90 -8.09 9.10 7.49
N GLY A 91 -7.98 10.42 7.48
CA GLY A 91 -8.70 11.29 8.40
C GLY A 91 -10.21 11.17 8.27
N VAL A 92 -10.73 11.10 7.03
CA VAL A 92 -12.17 10.92 6.81
C VAL A 92 -12.66 9.54 7.26
N LEU A 93 -11.92 8.47 6.95
CA LEU A 93 -12.30 7.11 7.41
C LEU A 93 -12.27 7.02 8.94
N SER A 94 -11.25 7.60 9.57
CA SER A 94 -11.14 7.65 11.04
C SER A 94 -12.26 8.48 11.66
N ALA A 95 -12.61 9.64 11.08
CA ALA A 95 -13.72 10.48 11.55
C ALA A 95 -15.08 9.80 11.40
N ASP A 96 -15.25 8.96 10.38
CA ASP A 96 -16.44 8.11 10.21
C ASP A 96 -16.47 6.89 11.16
N GLY A 97 -15.44 6.72 12.01
CA GLY A 97 -15.36 5.67 13.03
C GLY A 97 -14.69 4.36 12.56
N ALA A 98 -14.06 4.35 11.38
CA ALA A 98 -13.36 3.17 10.88
C ALA A 98 -12.00 2.98 11.56
N VAL A 99 -11.67 1.73 11.91
CA VAL A 99 -10.30 1.31 12.23
C VAL A 99 -9.54 1.17 10.92
N VAL A 100 -8.62 2.11 10.68
CA VAL A 100 -7.83 2.14 9.44
C VAL A 100 -6.59 1.25 9.57
N LEU A 101 -6.40 0.32 8.63
CA LEU A 101 -5.25 -0.56 8.52
C LEU A 101 -4.33 -0.03 7.42
N THR A 102 -3.07 0.25 7.74
CA THR A 102 -2.10 0.75 6.76
C THR A 102 -0.71 0.14 6.95
N ALA A 103 0.17 0.33 5.99
CA ALA A 103 1.52 -0.20 6.05
C ALA A 103 2.50 0.68 5.28
N CYS A 104 3.72 0.80 5.80
CA CYS A 104 4.85 1.25 4.98
C CYS A 104 5.27 0.11 4.04
N LEU A 105 5.63 0.43 2.79
CA LEU A 105 5.88 -0.57 1.75
C LEU A 105 7.36 -0.61 1.34
N PRO A 106 7.86 -1.79 0.92
CA PRO A 106 9.23 -1.93 0.43
C PRO A 106 9.50 -1.11 -0.85
N ASP A 107 10.77 -0.76 -1.06
CA ASP A 107 11.23 -0.02 -2.24
C ASP A 107 11.04 -0.83 -3.53
N PRO A 108 10.20 -0.37 -4.47
CA PRO A 108 9.94 -1.11 -5.71
C PRO A 108 11.19 -1.25 -6.58
N GLY A 109 12.13 -0.30 -6.54
CA GLY A 109 13.39 -0.39 -7.29
C GLY A 109 14.25 -1.56 -6.80
N ARG A 110 14.31 -1.77 -5.48
CA ARG A 110 14.97 -2.93 -4.86
C ARG A 110 14.25 -4.24 -5.19
N MET A 111 12.92 -4.25 -5.12
CA MET A 111 12.11 -5.44 -5.39
C MET A 111 12.26 -5.93 -6.83
N LEU A 112 12.30 -5.00 -7.78
CA LEU A 112 12.51 -5.26 -9.21
C LEU A 112 13.97 -5.56 -9.56
N GLY A 113 14.91 -5.41 -8.61
CA GLY A 113 16.35 -5.64 -8.86
C GLY A 113 16.95 -4.64 -9.85
N LEU A 114 16.48 -3.39 -9.84
CA LEU A 114 16.99 -2.36 -10.76
C LEU A 114 18.43 -1.97 -10.41
N PRO A 115 19.25 -1.58 -11.40
CA PRO A 115 20.59 -1.04 -11.14
C PRO A 115 20.49 0.25 -10.32
N ALA A 116 21.54 0.54 -9.54
CA ALA A 116 21.54 1.64 -8.56
C ALA A 116 21.07 3.00 -9.11
N PRO A 117 21.44 3.44 -10.33
CA PRO A 117 20.95 4.71 -10.88
C PRO A 117 19.42 4.80 -11.04
N LEU A 118 18.75 3.67 -11.27
CA LEU A 118 17.29 3.57 -11.37
C LEU A 118 16.64 3.29 -10.01
N ALA A 119 17.26 2.45 -9.18
CA ALA A 119 16.73 2.07 -7.88
C ALA A 119 16.74 3.22 -6.87
N ARG A 120 17.83 4.01 -6.80
CA ARG A 120 17.98 5.07 -5.78
C ARG A 120 16.90 6.16 -5.85
N PRO A 121 16.52 6.70 -7.04
CA PRO A 121 15.41 7.62 -7.15
C PRO A 121 14.08 7.04 -6.66
N LEU A 122 13.76 5.79 -7.01
CA LEU A 122 12.55 5.12 -6.55
C LEU A 122 12.57 4.89 -5.03
N GLY A 123 13.72 4.49 -4.48
CA GLY A 123 13.90 4.36 -3.05
C GLY A 123 13.71 5.68 -2.29
N ARG A 124 14.20 6.81 -2.83
CA ARG A 124 13.90 8.14 -2.27
C ARG A 124 12.41 8.44 -2.26
N ARG A 125 11.72 8.17 -3.37
CA ARG A 125 10.27 8.37 -3.48
C ARG A 125 9.50 7.48 -2.49
N MET A 126 9.86 6.21 -2.37
CA MET A 126 9.22 5.29 -1.44
C MET A 126 9.47 5.66 0.02
N ARG A 127 10.69 6.11 0.36
CA ARG A 127 10.98 6.68 1.69
C ARG A 127 10.10 7.89 2.00
N ALA A 128 9.95 8.81 1.05
CA ALA A 128 9.08 9.97 1.22
C ALA A 128 7.62 9.56 1.48
N VAL A 129 7.08 8.63 0.69
CA VAL A 129 5.73 8.08 0.87
C VAL A 129 5.59 7.38 2.23
N ASN A 130 6.54 6.52 2.61
CA ASN A 130 6.51 5.81 3.89
C ASN A 130 6.55 6.76 5.08
N THR A 131 7.37 7.82 5.03
CA THR A 131 7.40 8.87 6.06
C THR A 131 6.02 9.53 6.21
N VAL A 132 5.33 9.80 5.10
CA VAL A 132 3.97 10.34 5.12
C VAL A 132 2.98 9.35 5.71
N VAL A 133 3.00 8.08 5.30
CA VAL A 133 2.12 7.04 5.84
C VAL A 133 2.33 6.89 7.35
N HIS A 134 3.58 6.91 7.84
CA HIS A 134 3.88 6.89 9.27
C HIS A 134 3.27 8.09 9.99
N ALA A 135 3.48 9.30 9.48
CA ALA A 135 2.97 10.52 10.11
C ALA A 135 1.43 10.56 10.15
N VAL A 136 0.77 10.23 9.03
CA VAL A 136 -0.69 10.20 8.93
C VAL A 136 -1.30 9.11 9.82
N SER A 137 -0.70 7.90 9.82
CA SER A 137 -1.17 6.81 10.68
C SER A 137 -1.03 7.14 12.16
N ALA A 138 0.08 7.80 12.56
CA ALA A 138 0.28 8.24 13.94
C ALA A 138 -0.71 9.34 14.33
N ARG A 139 -1.02 10.27 13.42
CA ARG A 139 -1.98 11.37 13.63
C ARG A 139 -3.39 10.86 13.92
N TYR A 140 -3.86 9.86 13.18
CA TYR A 140 -5.24 9.37 13.25
C TYR A 140 -5.40 8.03 13.99
N GLY A 141 -4.33 7.47 14.57
CA GLY A 141 -4.39 6.24 15.36
C GLY A 141 -4.65 4.96 14.55
N GLY A 142 -4.18 4.89 13.30
CA GLY A 142 -4.34 3.70 12.45
C GLY A 142 -3.49 2.51 12.90
N VAL A 143 -3.93 1.29 12.60
CA VAL A 143 -3.15 0.05 12.78
C VAL A 143 -2.10 0.00 11.67
N HIS A 144 -0.85 0.19 12.05
CA HIS A 144 0.25 0.35 11.12
C HIS A 144 1.23 -0.83 11.14
N LEU A 145 1.50 -1.43 9.99
CA LEU A 145 2.59 -2.40 9.83
C LEU A 145 3.81 -1.78 9.15
N HIS A 146 4.98 -1.99 9.73
CA HIS A 146 6.23 -1.61 9.10
C HIS A 146 6.74 -2.75 8.19
N LEU A 147 6.26 -2.83 6.94
CA LEU A 147 6.67 -3.91 6.03
C LEU A 147 7.99 -3.61 5.31
N ALA A 148 8.37 -2.34 5.15
CA ALA A 148 9.50 -1.93 4.31
C ALA A 148 10.80 -2.71 4.58
N ASP A 149 11.06 -2.99 5.87
CA ASP A 149 12.26 -3.71 6.33
C ASP A 149 11.93 -5.07 6.99
N HIS A 150 10.70 -5.56 6.86
CA HIS A 150 10.32 -6.84 7.47
C HIS A 150 11.08 -8.00 6.79
N PRO A 151 11.58 -9.02 7.53
CA PRO A 151 12.45 -10.07 6.99
C PRO A 151 11.91 -10.78 5.74
N TRP A 152 10.60 -10.99 5.69
CA TRP A 152 9.92 -11.63 4.57
C TRP A 152 10.00 -10.87 3.23
N VAL A 153 10.32 -9.56 3.25
CA VAL A 153 10.51 -8.78 2.01
C VAL A 153 11.69 -9.34 1.21
N ALA A 154 12.72 -9.83 1.90
CA ALA A 154 13.88 -10.45 1.27
C ALA A 154 13.59 -11.89 0.81
N ASP A 155 12.57 -12.55 1.37
CA ASP A 155 12.18 -13.89 0.97
C ASP A 155 11.49 -13.86 -0.40
N ARG A 156 12.08 -14.57 -1.36
CA ARG A 156 11.53 -14.65 -2.71
C ARG A 156 10.20 -15.39 -2.76
N ALA A 157 9.94 -16.33 -1.86
CA ALA A 157 8.70 -17.11 -1.83
C ALA A 157 7.50 -16.27 -1.38
N SER A 158 7.73 -15.15 -0.69
CA SER A 158 6.71 -14.19 -0.29
C SER A 158 6.17 -13.31 -1.45
N TRP A 159 6.79 -13.38 -2.63
CA TRP A 159 6.42 -12.57 -3.79
C TRP A 159 5.97 -13.42 -4.97
N SER A 160 5.03 -12.89 -5.74
CA SER A 160 4.57 -13.45 -7.00
C SER A 160 5.66 -13.36 -8.08
N VAL A 161 5.39 -13.94 -9.26
CA VAL A 161 6.30 -13.93 -10.41
C VAL A 161 6.79 -12.52 -10.79
N ASP A 162 5.95 -11.50 -10.58
CA ASP A 162 6.27 -10.11 -10.93
C ASP A 162 7.13 -9.37 -9.92
N ARG A 163 7.42 -10.01 -8.78
CA ARG A 163 8.25 -9.46 -7.70
C ARG A 163 7.68 -8.20 -7.03
N LEU A 164 6.46 -7.78 -7.37
CA LEU A 164 5.80 -6.59 -6.82
C LEU A 164 4.57 -6.94 -6.00
N HIS A 165 3.85 -7.98 -6.39
CA HIS A 165 2.68 -8.48 -5.67
C HIS A 165 3.06 -9.63 -4.75
N PRO A 166 2.45 -9.75 -3.55
CA PRO A 166 2.68 -10.89 -2.67
C PRO A 166 2.20 -12.19 -3.33
N SER A 167 2.88 -13.30 -3.07
CA SER A 167 2.35 -14.64 -3.35
C SER A 167 1.25 -15.01 -2.36
N GLU A 168 0.64 -16.21 -2.43
CA GLU A 168 -0.22 -16.71 -1.35
C GLU A 168 0.50 -16.66 0.02
N HIS A 169 1.75 -17.15 0.10
CA HIS A 169 2.55 -17.05 1.32
C HIS A 169 2.70 -15.59 1.76
N GLY A 170 2.93 -14.74 0.78
CA GLY A 170 2.82 -13.29 0.83
C GLY A 170 1.57 -12.76 1.58
N HIS A 171 0.41 -13.07 1.03
CA HIS A 171 -0.87 -12.59 1.54
C HIS A 171 -1.16 -13.12 2.94
N ARG A 172 -0.78 -14.37 3.25
CA ARG A 172 -0.97 -14.97 4.59
C ARG A 172 -0.12 -14.29 5.66
N LEU A 173 1.15 -13.99 5.37
CA LEU A 173 2.01 -13.28 6.30
C LEU A 173 1.50 -11.85 6.56
N LEU A 174 1.02 -11.16 5.54
CA LEU A 174 0.41 -9.84 5.69
C LEU A 174 -0.88 -9.88 6.52
N ALA A 175 -1.76 -10.85 6.23
CA ALA A 175 -3.00 -11.04 7.00
C ALA A 175 -2.70 -11.35 8.47
N ARG A 176 -1.72 -12.23 8.74
CA ARG A 176 -1.28 -12.56 10.10
C ARG A 176 -0.69 -11.34 10.82
N GLY A 177 0.09 -10.52 10.12
CA GLY A 177 0.65 -9.28 10.67
C GLY A 177 -0.44 -8.33 11.13
N PHE A 178 -1.43 -8.05 10.28
CA PHE A 178 -2.53 -7.15 10.64
C PHE A 178 -3.43 -7.74 11.72
N HIS A 179 -3.70 -9.05 11.68
CA HIS A 179 -4.43 -9.74 12.74
C HIS A 179 -3.73 -9.58 14.09
N THR A 180 -2.41 -9.80 14.14
CA THR A 180 -1.61 -9.66 15.36
C THR A 180 -1.64 -8.22 15.89
N ALA A 181 -1.49 -7.25 14.98
CA ALA A 181 -1.54 -5.83 15.34
C ALA A 181 -2.93 -5.42 15.85
N LEU A 182 -4.00 -5.92 15.23
CA LEU A 182 -5.38 -5.70 15.69
C LEU A 182 -5.65 -6.35 17.06
N ALA A 183 -5.20 -7.58 17.27
CA ALA A 183 -5.33 -8.27 18.57
C ALA A 183 -4.69 -7.46 19.70
N ALA A 184 -3.53 -6.84 19.44
CA ALA A 184 -2.82 -6.00 20.40
C ALA A 184 -3.58 -4.71 20.78
N THR A 185 -4.57 -4.29 19.98
CA THR A 185 -5.45 -3.15 20.32
C THR A 185 -6.59 -3.51 21.28
N GLY A 186 -6.74 -4.79 21.63
CA GLY A 186 -7.84 -5.29 22.47
C GLY A 186 -9.16 -5.49 21.72
N LEU A 187 -9.18 -5.29 20.40
CA LEU A 187 -10.35 -5.62 19.58
C LEU A 187 -10.56 -7.14 19.52
N PRO A 188 -11.82 -7.62 19.59
CA PRO A 188 -12.10 -9.04 19.47
C PRO A 188 -11.79 -9.49 18.04
N VAL A 189 -10.78 -10.33 17.92
CA VAL A 189 -10.41 -11.03 16.69
C VAL A 189 -10.51 -12.53 16.93
N GLY A 190 -10.88 -13.27 15.88
CA GLY A 190 -10.95 -14.72 15.92
C GLY A 190 -9.55 -15.38 15.90
N PRO A 191 -9.49 -16.69 15.66
CA PRO A 191 -8.23 -17.39 15.46
C PRO A 191 -7.39 -16.74 14.35
N PRO A 192 -6.07 -16.69 14.51
CA PRO A 192 -5.23 -15.96 13.57
C PRO A 192 -5.19 -16.67 12.19
N PRO A 193 -5.11 -15.95 11.04
CA PRO A 193 -5.18 -16.55 9.69
C PRO A 193 -4.12 -17.61 9.40
N ALA A 194 -4.48 -18.83 8.97
CA ALA A 194 -3.53 -19.92 8.76
C ALA A 194 -2.36 -19.55 7.82
N LEU A 195 -1.15 -20.05 8.13
CA LEU A 195 0.04 -19.90 7.26
C LEU A 195 0.23 -21.07 6.29
N THR A 196 -0.52 -22.16 6.47
CA THR A 196 -0.53 -23.31 5.57
C THR A 196 -1.03 -22.87 4.20
N LEU A 197 -0.30 -23.23 3.16
CA LEU A 197 -0.70 -22.94 1.78
C LEU A 197 -1.77 -23.93 1.34
N ASP A 198 -2.83 -23.43 0.71
CA ASP A 198 -3.96 -24.21 0.18
C ASP A 198 -4.27 -23.86 -1.28
N GLY A 199 -3.60 -22.85 -1.84
CA GLY A 199 -3.72 -22.46 -3.23
C GLY A 199 -2.93 -23.39 -4.16
N PRO A 200 -3.28 -23.41 -5.46
CA PRO A 200 -2.52 -24.17 -6.44
C PRO A 200 -1.09 -23.63 -6.53
N PRO A 201 -0.05 -24.49 -6.51
CA PRO A 201 1.32 -24.03 -6.62
C PRO A 201 1.54 -23.32 -7.97
N PRO A 202 2.32 -22.24 -8.01
CA PRO A 202 2.59 -21.53 -9.25
C PRO A 202 3.29 -22.47 -10.23
N THR A 203 2.69 -22.67 -11.41
CA THR A 203 3.31 -23.44 -12.49
C THR A 203 4.22 -22.55 -13.32
N ARG A 204 5.28 -23.12 -13.92
CA ARG A 204 6.18 -22.38 -14.83
C ARG A 204 5.41 -21.82 -16.03
N ALA A 205 4.51 -22.61 -16.60
CA ALA A 205 3.66 -22.20 -17.72
C ALA A 205 2.68 -21.08 -17.33
N GLY A 206 2.04 -21.18 -16.17
CA GLY A 206 1.14 -20.12 -15.67
C GLY A 206 1.89 -18.82 -15.38
N SER A 207 3.10 -18.92 -14.84
CA SER A 207 4.00 -17.77 -14.60
C SER A 207 4.39 -17.08 -15.92
N ALA A 208 4.76 -17.87 -16.94
CA ALA A 208 5.10 -17.34 -18.26
C ALA A 208 3.89 -16.68 -18.95
N LEU A 209 2.71 -17.32 -18.89
CA LEU A 209 1.47 -16.77 -19.45
C LEU A 209 1.06 -15.46 -18.76
N TRP A 210 1.19 -15.39 -17.43
CA TRP A 210 0.94 -14.17 -16.66
C TRP A 210 1.85 -13.04 -17.11
N MET A 211 3.15 -13.32 -17.23
CA MET A 211 4.15 -12.34 -17.67
C MET A 211 3.89 -11.87 -19.11
N ALA A 212 3.52 -12.79 -20.00
CA ALA A 212 3.21 -12.51 -21.40
C ALA A 212 1.93 -11.70 -21.62
N THR A 213 0.97 -11.77 -20.69
CA THR A 213 -0.33 -11.08 -20.84
C THR A 213 -0.40 -9.82 -19.98
N ARG A 214 -0.39 -9.99 -18.66
CA ARG A 214 -0.54 -8.92 -17.68
C ARG A 214 0.76 -8.15 -17.49
N GLY A 215 1.89 -8.85 -17.46
CA GLY A 215 3.21 -8.24 -17.39
C GLY A 215 3.46 -7.33 -18.59
N THR A 216 3.19 -7.81 -19.81
CA THR A 216 3.40 -7.03 -21.05
C THR A 216 2.55 -5.76 -21.10
N ARG A 217 1.27 -5.81 -20.70
CA ARG A 217 0.43 -4.60 -20.62
C ARG A 217 0.95 -3.63 -19.58
N TRP A 218 1.33 -4.11 -18.41
CA TRP A 218 1.91 -3.28 -17.37
C TRP A 218 3.21 -2.61 -17.84
N VAL A 219 4.10 -3.37 -18.50
CA VAL A 219 5.34 -2.84 -19.09
C VAL A 219 5.02 -1.78 -20.14
N ALA A 220 4.08 -2.05 -21.05
CA ALA A 220 3.68 -1.09 -22.09
C ALA A 220 3.14 0.22 -21.49
N ASP A 221 2.26 0.14 -20.49
CA ASP A 221 1.73 1.31 -19.79
C ASP A 221 2.86 2.09 -19.10
N ARG A 222 3.85 1.40 -18.51
CA ARG A 222 5.01 2.06 -17.87
C ARG A 222 6.03 2.60 -18.87
N CYS A 223 6.09 2.07 -20.10
CA CYS A 223 6.96 2.59 -21.17
C CYS A 223 6.62 4.04 -21.53
N THR A 224 5.35 4.44 -21.45
CA THR A 224 4.92 5.80 -21.78
C THR A 224 4.80 6.71 -20.55
N ASP A 225 4.47 6.13 -19.39
CA ASP A 225 4.12 6.88 -18.16
C ASP A 225 5.27 7.00 -17.14
N LEU A 226 6.23 6.07 -17.15
CA LEU A 226 7.32 6.02 -16.18
C LEU A 226 8.71 6.12 -16.83
N LEU A 227 8.96 5.33 -17.86
CA LEU A 227 10.31 5.12 -18.39
C LEU A 227 11.04 6.42 -18.79
N PRO A 228 10.43 7.37 -19.51
CA PRO A 228 11.10 8.62 -19.86
C PRO A 228 11.51 9.43 -18.63
N GLY A 229 10.60 9.57 -17.64
CA GLY A 229 10.87 10.27 -16.39
C GLY A 229 11.93 9.58 -15.55
N LEU A 230 11.89 8.25 -15.49
CA LEU A 230 12.85 7.44 -14.73
C LEU A 230 14.26 7.50 -15.34
N ILE A 231 14.39 7.55 -16.67
CA ILE A 231 15.67 7.80 -17.35
C ILE A 231 16.22 9.17 -16.95
N GLY A 232 15.38 10.21 -16.94
CA GLY A 232 15.78 11.55 -16.48
C GLY A 232 16.32 11.53 -15.04
N LEU A 233 15.63 10.84 -14.14
CA LEU A 233 16.09 10.67 -12.75
C LEU A 233 17.40 9.88 -12.66
N ALA A 234 17.59 8.84 -13.47
CA ALA A 234 18.82 8.06 -13.50
C ALA A 234 20.01 8.86 -14.02
N LEU A 235 19.81 9.70 -15.06
CA LEU A 235 20.84 10.62 -15.54
C LEU A 235 21.23 11.63 -14.45
N GLN A 236 20.26 12.17 -13.73
CA GLN A 236 20.51 13.04 -12.59
C GLN A 236 21.28 12.30 -11.48
N GLU A 237 20.88 11.06 -11.16
CA GLU A 237 21.56 10.21 -10.17
C GLU A 237 23.02 9.97 -10.55
N CYS A 238 23.30 9.61 -11.80
CA CYS A 238 24.65 9.41 -12.31
C CYS A 238 25.47 10.70 -12.25
N ARG A 239 24.91 11.83 -12.67
CA ARG A 239 25.60 13.15 -12.62
C ARG A 239 25.99 13.53 -11.19
N HIS A 240 25.07 13.41 -10.24
CA HIS A 240 25.36 13.69 -8.83
C HIS A 240 26.31 12.66 -8.21
N GLY A 241 26.24 11.39 -8.65
CA GLY A 241 27.18 10.35 -8.26
C GLY A 241 28.61 10.68 -8.68
N LEU A 242 28.82 11.03 -9.95
CA LEU A 242 30.13 11.43 -10.49
C LEU A 242 30.66 12.71 -9.82
N ALA A 243 29.78 13.64 -9.48
CA ALA A 243 30.14 14.88 -8.78
C ALA A 243 30.28 14.73 -7.25
N GLY A 244 30.11 13.52 -6.68
CA GLY A 244 30.16 13.28 -5.23
C GLY A 244 29.10 14.05 -4.43
N SER A 245 28.00 14.46 -5.08
CA SER A 245 26.96 15.34 -4.53
C SER A 245 25.60 14.66 -4.34
N GLY A 246 25.54 13.32 -4.39
CA GLY A 246 24.31 12.53 -4.20
C GLY A 246 23.49 12.90 -2.96
N ARG A 247 24.16 13.25 -1.84
CA ARG A 247 23.53 13.73 -0.60
C ARG A 247 22.60 14.92 -0.79
N LEU A 248 22.80 15.73 -1.82
CA LEU A 248 21.92 16.87 -2.13
C LEU A 248 20.56 16.41 -2.65
N LEU A 249 20.50 15.28 -3.36
CA LEU A 249 19.24 14.67 -3.81
C LEU A 249 18.45 14.10 -2.64
N ASP A 250 19.14 13.42 -1.72
CA ASP A 250 18.52 12.91 -0.48
C ASP A 250 17.97 14.08 0.36
N ALA A 251 18.80 15.11 0.60
CA ALA A 251 18.38 16.29 1.36
C ALA A 251 17.23 17.06 0.69
N ALA A 252 17.16 17.08 -0.64
CA ALA A 252 16.04 17.69 -1.37
C ALA A 252 14.75 16.89 -1.19
N ALA A 253 14.79 15.56 -1.28
CA ALA A 253 13.65 14.69 -1.03
C ALA A 253 13.14 14.82 0.43
N ASP A 254 14.06 14.88 1.40
CA ASP A 254 13.72 15.05 2.81
C ASP A 254 13.09 16.42 3.09
N ARG A 255 13.59 17.49 2.45
CA ARG A 255 12.98 18.83 2.55
C ARG A 255 11.57 18.84 1.95
N ALA A 256 11.38 18.26 0.76
CA ALA A 256 10.06 18.19 0.13
C ALA A 256 9.06 17.43 1.01
N THR A 257 9.47 16.27 1.56
CA THR A 257 8.63 15.46 2.46
C THR A 257 8.27 16.22 3.73
N ARG A 258 9.23 16.92 4.37
CA ARG A 258 8.96 17.75 5.55
C ARG A 258 8.01 18.91 5.23
N SER A 259 8.21 19.58 4.10
CA SER A 259 7.32 20.66 3.66
C SER A 259 5.90 20.16 3.40
N ALA A 260 5.75 18.98 2.78
CA ALA A 260 4.45 18.35 2.57
C ALA A 260 3.73 18.07 3.89
N LEU A 261 4.42 17.46 4.86
CA LEU A 261 3.86 17.19 6.19
C LEU A 261 3.52 18.47 6.97
N ALA A 262 4.39 19.49 6.91
CA ALA A 262 4.11 20.78 7.55
C ALA A 262 2.89 21.49 6.95
N ALA A 263 2.60 21.27 5.66
CA ALA A 263 1.38 21.79 5.05
C ALA A 263 0.10 21.14 5.61
N LEU A 264 0.13 19.84 5.94
CA LEU A 264 -1.02 19.12 6.54
C LEU A 264 -1.35 19.58 7.97
N GLY A 265 -0.36 20.07 8.72
CA GLY A 265 -0.58 20.58 10.08
C GLY A 265 -1.26 21.95 10.11
N ARG A 266 -1.15 22.73 9.02
CA ARG A 266 -1.74 24.08 8.93
C ARG A 266 -3.22 24.08 8.57
N THR A 267 -3.73 23.01 7.97
CA THR A 267 -5.13 22.90 7.55
C THR A 267 -6.09 22.59 8.68
N ASP A 268 -5.62 21.95 9.76
CA ASP A 268 -6.47 21.52 10.88
C ASP A 268 -6.82 22.64 11.87
N GLY A 269 -6.04 23.72 11.91
CA GLY A 269 -6.31 24.87 12.79
C GLY A 269 -7.53 25.70 12.40
N ALA A 270 -8.31 25.29 11.39
CA ALA A 270 -9.37 26.10 10.77
C ALA A 270 -10.80 25.52 10.89
N GLY A 271 -11.02 24.38 11.54
CA GLY A 271 -12.38 23.86 11.67
C GLY A 271 -12.50 22.75 12.70
N ASP A 272 -13.13 23.05 13.84
CA ASP A 272 -13.45 22.06 14.87
C ASP A 272 -14.94 22.10 15.22
N GLY A 273 -15.55 20.92 15.31
CA GLY A 273 -16.95 20.73 15.69
C GLY A 273 -17.63 19.54 15.00
N LYS A 274 -17.51 18.35 15.60
CA LYS A 274 -18.63 17.60 16.25
C LYS A 274 -18.40 16.08 16.27
N ASP A 275 -18.64 15.50 17.45
CA ASP A 275 -18.70 14.06 17.80
C ASP A 275 -19.65 13.21 16.92
N PRO A 276 -19.39 11.89 16.82
CA PRO A 276 -20.52 10.96 16.89
C PRO A 276 -20.30 9.62 17.63
N SER A 277 -21.44 9.11 18.11
CA SER A 277 -21.65 7.84 18.81
C SER A 277 -21.48 6.58 17.95
N MET A 278 -21.09 5.46 18.58
CA MET A 278 -20.89 4.15 17.96
C MET A 278 -22.18 3.41 17.56
N SER A 279 -22.16 2.77 16.38
CA SER A 279 -23.12 1.77 15.88
C SER A 279 -22.38 0.59 15.24
N LYS A 280 -23.00 -0.59 15.20
CA LYS A 280 -22.42 -1.87 14.73
C LYS A 280 -22.30 -1.88 13.19
N GLY A 281 -21.09 -2.04 12.65
CA GLY A 281 -20.79 -1.95 11.20
C GLY A 281 -19.86 -3.04 10.64
N ALA A 282 -19.96 -3.24 9.32
CA ALA A 282 -19.25 -4.19 8.45
C ALA A 282 -17.81 -3.75 8.09
N ALA A 283 -16.94 -4.59 7.53
CA ALA A 283 -15.62 -4.14 7.01
C ALA A 283 -15.70 -3.74 5.52
N THR A 284 -14.96 -2.70 5.11
CA THR A 284 -14.83 -2.30 3.68
C THR A 284 -13.40 -1.90 3.43
N MET A 285 -12.73 -2.56 2.50
CA MET A 285 -11.30 -2.40 2.26
C MET A 285 -11.07 -1.51 1.03
N VAL A 286 -10.24 -0.47 1.20
CA VAL A 286 -9.87 0.51 0.16
C VAL A 286 -8.38 0.30 -0.19
N GLY A 287 -7.94 0.53 -1.43
CA GLY A 287 -6.54 0.26 -1.80
C GLY A 287 -6.12 0.46 -3.25
#